data_AF-A0A5N1GNQ0-F1
#
_entry.id   AF-A0A5N1GNQ0-F1
#
_cell.length_a   1.000
_cell.length_b   1.000
_cell.length_c   1.000
_cell.angle_alpha   90.00
_cell.angle_beta   90.00
_cell.angle_gamma   90.00
#
_symmetry.space_group_name_H-M   'P 1'
#
loop_
_entity.id
_entity.type
_entity.pdbx_description
1 polymer ?
#
loop_
_entity_poly.entity_id
_entity_poly.type
_entity_poly.pdbx_seq_one_letter_code
_entity_poly.pdbx_strand_id
1 'polypeptide(L)'
;MDGIKTNKSRDDLLALMGSSQQELAIDNIDDRYFRLRIAFIIYMNFGADEDYQVFSDLMHDFIGLLTASLMTDRSYSGANDSLFAGIIYRLDRQMSKTLAKPMNLSFEGLRFTLTVNPILFFMYYESPKQMLAGIRQMCYHIIFNHMTDYDWAFQESEDAKIMSVAMETEINQYIQDLPSHSVSLKGLRQKLDVRLQEKKGTLYYYQEMKKIADDPSHPSHNRTLSTFEKMKGSGQMDDLYSQLAGNFDEDKLSDLRIDSAEQLNDEMKKNFSMQQVIPQGKNNDLHRKIINGLVRKAYDDLTDEMREHLSGQLSEQVKPMNKSRAINWKEIIQRGEGATPVPYRLSKNRMNRRQPFRVDLPGRVLDTATTLIVFVDTSASQNEEALAYSLGELANIQKTLGNQVWLVQVDTKVVKAERLTHQTLAQFSFEGRGGTSFAPAFDWLHANGFNDHNSVAVYFTDGYGDDGFDRYGYHNMYWILTQADPQEENPLSTESYGKVLYLRQSAAYNNQLMQHRLRQPLD
;
A
#
# COMPACT_ATOMS: atom_id res chain seq x y z
N MET A 1 34.09 8.67 1.50
CA MET A 1 34.22 9.66 2.59
C MET A 1 35.46 10.56 2.49
N ASP A 2 36.45 10.20 1.69
CA ASP A 2 37.63 11.05 1.49
C ASP A 2 37.24 12.49 1.11
N GLY A 3 37.74 13.45 1.91
CA GLY A 3 37.57 14.88 1.66
C GLY A 3 36.35 15.56 2.29
N ILE A 4 35.83 15.06 3.42
CA ILE A 4 34.88 15.85 4.25
C ILE A 4 35.61 17.04 4.88
N LYS A 5 36.79 16.82 5.47
CA LYS A 5 37.62 17.90 6.00
C LYS A 5 38.27 18.71 4.88
N THR A 6 38.23 20.03 4.98
CA THR A 6 38.79 20.94 3.96
C THR A 6 39.41 22.18 4.57
N ASN A 7 40.44 22.72 3.91
CA ASN A 7 41.08 24.00 4.27
C ASN A 7 40.48 25.20 3.52
N LYS A 8 39.49 24.98 2.64
CA LYS A 8 38.84 26.05 1.88
C LYS A 8 37.89 26.85 2.77
N SER A 9 37.80 28.16 2.55
CA SER A 9 36.81 28.98 3.26
C SER A 9 35.39 28.64 2.80
N ARG A 10 34.38 29.05 3.61
CA ARG A 10 32.97 28.89 3.24
C ARG A 10 32.66 29.60 1.91
N ASP A 11 33.19 30.79 1.71
CA ASP A 11 32.98 31.57 0.49
C ASP A 11 33.60 30.90 -0.74
N ASP A 12 34.79 30.28 -0.61
CA ASP A 12 35.40 29.51 -1.70
C ASP A 12 34.51 28.32 -2.12
N LEU A 13 33.90 27.65 -1.14
CA LEU A 13 33.01 26.51 -1.39
C LEU A 13 31.68 26.96 -2.01
N LEU A 14 31.11 28.07 -1.55
CA LEU A 14 29.93 28.68 -2.16
C LEU A 14 30.20 29.12 -3.61
N ALA A 15 31.38 29.68 -3.89
CA ALA A 15 31.78 30.03 -5.25
C ALA A 15 31.90 28.80 -6.16
N LEU A 16 32.46 27.69 -5.64
CA LEU A 16 32.51 26.41 -6.37
C LEU A 16 31.10 25.89 -6.67
N MET A 17 30.20 25.92 -5.70
CA MET A 17 28.80 25.51 -5.87
C MET A 17 28.05 26.37 -6.89
N GLY A 18 28.28 27.69 -6.90
CA GLY A 18 27.64 28.66 -7.78
C GLY A 18 28.14 28.62 -9.24
N SER A 19 29.36 28.11 -9.46
CA SER A 19 30.03 28.13 -10.77
C SER A 19 29.36 27.25 -11.85
N SER A 20 28.44 26.36 -11.51
CA SER A 20 27.76 25.50 -12.49
C SER A 20 26.31 25.88 -12.81
N GLN A 21 26.12 27.08 -13.36
CA GLN A 21 24.80 27.56 -13.79
C GLN A 21 24.31 26.88 -15.10
N GLN A 22 23.93 25.61 -15.04
CA GLN A 22 23.06 25.01 -16.08
C GLN A 22 21.68 24.67 -15.51
N GLU A 23 20.66 24.94 -16.33
CA GLU A 23 19.22 24.73 -16.05
C GLU A 23 18.89 23.28 -15.65
N LEU A 24 17.65 23.05 -15.22
CA LEU A 24 17.06 21.78 -14.78
C LEU A 24 16.95 20.73 -15.92
N ALA A 25 18.05 20.45 -16.63
CA ALA A 25 18.14 19.38 -17.60
C ALA A 25 18.49 18.05 -16.89
N ILE A 26 17.87 16.96 -17.34
CA ILE A 26 18.12 15.60 -16.82
C ILE A 26 19.58 15.17 -17.06
N ASP A 27 20.23 15.73 -18.08
CA ASP A 27 21.56 15.36 -18.54
C ASP A 27 22.71 15.73 -17.59
N ASN A 28 22.43 16.35 -16.44
CA ASN A 28 23.47 16.86 -15.53
C ASN A 28 23.44 16.29 -14.10
N ILE A 29 23.21 14.98 -13.97
CA ILE A 29 23.26 14.25 -12.69
C ILE A 29 24.60 14.46 -11.98
N ASP A 30 25.72 14.42 -12.70
CA ASP A 30 27.06 14.54 -12.10
C ASP A 30 27.31 15.95 -11.51
N ASP A 31 26.87 17.02 -12.19
CA ASP A 31 26.96 18.38 -11.65
C ASP A 31 26.07 18.57 -10.42
N ARG A 32 24.82 18.08 -10.47
CA ARG A 32 23.91 18.19 -9.35
C ARG A 32 24.42 17.41 -8.14
N TYR A 33 25.00 16.24 -8.38
CA TYR A 33 25.69 15.48 -7.34
C TYR A 33 26.93 16.22 -6.81
N PHE A 34 27.70 16.88 -7.67
CA PHE A 34 28.83 17.71 -7.25
C PHE A 34 28.37 18.86 -6.33
N ARG A 35 27.32 19.60 -6.71
CA ARG A 35 26.72 20.65 -5.87
C ARG A 35 26.26 20.11 -4.52
N LEU A 36 25.54 18.97 -4.54
CA LEU A 36 25.09 18.29 -3.33
C LEU A 36 26.27 17.91 -2.41
N ARG A 37 27.36 17.40 -2.98
CA ARG A 37 28.59 17.09 -2.25
C ARG A 37 29.23 18.35 -1.64
N ILE A 38 29.28 19.46 -2.36
CA ILE A 38 29.82 20.72 -1.82
C ILE A 38 28.94 21.22 -0.68
N ALA A 39 27.61 21.20 -0.82
CA ALA A 39 26.69 21.59 0.26
C ALA A 39 26.85 20.71 1.50
N PHE A 40 27.02 19.40 1.32
CA PHE A 40 27.34 18.48 2.42
C PHE A 40 28.66 18.84 3.12
N ILE A 41 29.73 19.14 2.35
CA ILE A 41 31.02 19.56 2.91
C ILE A 41 30.88 20.87 3.68
N ILE A 42 30.16 21.86 3.16
CA ILE A 42 29.88 23.12 3.86
C ILE A 42 29.17 22.83 5.18
N TYR A 43 28.09 22.04 5.17
CA TYR A 43 27.38 21.67 6.39
C TYR A 43 28.29 20.96 7.41
N MET A 44 29.16 20.05 6.97
CA MET A 44 30.06 19.35 7.89
C MET A 44 31.17 20.24 8.47
N ASN A 45 31.64 21.26 7.75
CA ASN A 45 32.76 22.11 8.20
C ASN A 45 32.34 23.41 8.91
N PHE A 46 31.14 23.92 8.65
CA PHE A 46 30.66 25.18 9.25
C PHE A 46 29.37 24.97 10.04
N GLY A 47 28.50 24.10 9.52
CA GLY A 47 27.28 23.58 10.12
C GLY A 47 26.39 24.61 10.82
N ALA A 48 26.14 25.71 10.12
CA ALA A 48 24.97 26.53 10.38
C ALA A 48 23.70 25.77 10.01
N ASP A 49 22.58 26.04 10.69
CA ASP A 49 21.28 25.43 10.36
C ASP A 49 20.85 25.76 8.92
N GLU A 50 21.21 26.94 8.42
CA GLU A 50 21.01 27.33 7.02
C GLU A 50 21.76 26.41 6.05
N ASP A 51 22.99 25.99 6.38
CA ASP A 51 23.78 25.08 5.53
C ASP A 51 23.14 23.69 5.49
N TYR A 52 22.56 23.22 6.61
CA TYR A 52 21.77 21.98 6.61
C TYR A 52 20.55 22.11 5.71
N GLN A 53 19.81 23.22 5.81
CA GLN A 53 18.60 23.41 5.01
C GLN A 53 18.93 23.43 3.51
N VAL A 54 19.99 24.14 3.11
CA VAL A 54 20.48 24.15 1.72
C VAL A 54 20.85 22.73 1.25
N PHE A 55 21.58 21.97 2.06
CA PHE A 55 21.92 20.59 1.72
C PHE A 55 20.67 19.69 1.61
N SER A 56 19.72 19.83 2.54
CA SER A 56 18.46 19.08 2.55
C SER A 56 17.60 19.38 1.32
N ASP A 57 17.51 20.64 0.92
CA ASP A 57 16.74 21.07 -0.26
C ASP A 57 17.39 20.56 -1.55
N LEU A 58 18.72 20.68 -1.67
CA LEU A 58 19.45 20.10 -2.80
C LEU A 58 19.30 18.57 -2.86
N MET A 59 19.27 17.88 -1.72
CA MET A 59 19.01 16.43 -1.67
C MET A 59 17.59 16.10 -2.15
N HIS A 60 16.60 16.90 -1.74
CA HIS A 60 15.22 16.74 -2.19
C HIS A 60 15.10 16.87 -3.71
N ASP A 61 15.72 17.89 -4.28
CA ASP A 61 15.75 18.12 -5.72
C ASP A 61 16.52 17.01 -6.45
N PHE A 62 17.64 16.56 -5.88
CA PHE A 62 18.44 15.49 -6.47
C PHE A 62 17.70 14.16 -6.52
N ILE A 63 16.95 13.80 -5.47
CA ILE A 63 16.08 12.62 -5.50
C ILE A 63 14.96 12.78 -6.54
N GLY A 64 14.43 14.00 -6.72
CA GLY A 64 13.51 14.32 -7.81
C GLY A 64 14.11 14.06 -9.18
N LEU A 65 15.35 14.51 -9.41
CA LEU A 65 16.12 14.27 -10.63
C LEU A 65 16.38 12.78 -10.87
N LEU A 66 16.82 12.04 -9.85
CA LEU A 66 17.02 10.60 -9.92
C LEU A 66 15.71 9.87 -10.28
N THR A 67 14.58 10.28 -9.67
CA THR A 67 13.26 9.72 -10.01
C THR A 67 12.87 10.03 -11.45
N ALA A 68 13.13 11.25 -11.93
CA ALA A 68 12.89 11.60 -13.33
C ALA A 68 13.77 10.79 -14.29
N SER A 69 15.01 10.47 -13.90
CA SER A 69 15.92 9.64 -14.70
C SER A 69 15.40 8.21 -14.91
N LEU A 70 14.56 7.68 -14.01
CA LEU A 70 13.91 6.37 -14.21
C LEU A 70 12.89 6.39 -15.35
N MET A 71 12.41 7.58 -15.76
CA MET A 71 11.44 7.75 -16.85
C MET A 71 12.08 8.07 -18.21
N THR A 72 13.42 8.18 -18.29
CA THR A 72 14.09 8.55 -19.55
C THR A 72 14.09 7.42 -20.56
N ASP A 73 14.31 6.18 -20.11
CA ASP A 73 14.18 5.01 -20.97
C ASP A 73 12.72 4.54 -20.99
N ARG A 74 11.97 5.06 -21.98
CA ARG A 74 10.60 4.62 -22.26
C ARG A 74 10.53 3.44 -23.23
N SER A 75 11.64 2.76 -23.49
CA SER A 75 11.61 1.49 -24.21
C SER A 75 11.31 0.33 -23.27
N TYR A 76 11.17 -0.87 -23.81
CA TYR A 76 10.88 -2.05 -23.02
C TYR A 76 12.01 -2.43 -22.03
N SER A 77 13.27 -2.03 -22.27
CA SER A 77 14.37 -2.25 -21.29
C SER A 77 14.21 -1.43 -20.01
N GLY A 78 13.50 -0.30 -20.10
CA GLY A 78 13.18 0.57 -18.98
C GLY A 78 11.86 0.24 -18.26
N ALA A 79 11.21 -0.89 -18.57
CA ALA A 79 9.89 -1.23 -18.02
C ALA A 79 9.86 -1.26 -16.48
N ASN A 80 10.86 -1.89 -15.86
CA ASN A 80 10.98 -1.91 -14.39
C ASN A 80 11.12 -0.50 -13.82
N ASP A 81 12.02 0.31 -14.40
CA ASP A 81 12.30 1.67 -13.94
C ASP A 81 11.10 2.59 -14.15
N SER A 82 10.35 2.42 -15.24
CA SER A 82 9.08 3.12 -15.48
C SER A 82 8.03 2.80 -14.42
N LEU A 83 7.92 1.52 -14.01
CA LEU A 83 7.04 1.13 -12.91
C LEU A 83 7.48 1.78 -11.59
N PHE A 84 8.77 1.74 -11.29
CA PHE A 84 9.34 2.35 -10.08
C PHE A 84 9.11 3.86 -10.05
N ALA A 85 9.33 4.56 -11.17
CA ALA A 85 9.04 5.98 -11.28
C ALA A 85 7.56 6.29 -10.99
N GLY A 86 6.65 5.49 -11.57
CA GLY A 86 5.22 5.60 -11.33
C GLY A 86 4.82 5.40 -9.87
N ILE A 87 5.52 4.51 -9.14
CA ILE A 87 5.35 4.29 -7.70
C ILE A 87 5.86 5.50 -6.91
N ILE A 88 7.12 5.90 -7.11
CA ILE A 88 7.74 7.00 -6.36
C ILE A 88 6.99 8.31 -6.56
N TYR A 89 6.50 8.60 -7.77
CA TYR A 89 5.71 9.80 -8.06
C TYR A 89 4.42 9.90 -7.23
N ARG A 90 3.90 8.76 -6.78
CA ARG A 90 2.66 8.67 -5.99
C ARG A 90 2.90 8.60 -4.48
N LEU A 91 4.15 8.52 -4.04
CA LEU A 91 4.52 8.60 -2.64
C LEU A 91 4.64 10.05 -2.21
N ASP A 92 4.20 10.34 -0.98
CA ASP A 92 4.63 11.57 -0.34
C ASP A 92 6.12 11.45 0.02
N ARG A 93 6.91 12.50 -0.18
CA ARG A 93 8.32 12.52 0.19
C ARG A 93 8.58 13.63 1.19
N GLN A 94 9.26 13.30 2.29
CA GLN A 94 9.69 14.28 3.27
C GLN A 94 11.14 14.06 3.70
N MET A 95 11.81 15.16 4.07
CA MET A 95 13.15 15.12 4.65
C MET A 95 13.06 15.15 6.17
N SER A 96 13.87 14.33 6.86
CA SER A 96 13.92 14.28 8.31
C SER A 96 15.35 14.16 8.81
N LYS A 97 15.80 15.17 9.57
CA LYS A 97 17.07 15.16 10.32
C LYS A 97 17.04 14.23 11.53
N THR A 98 15.92 13.63 11.88
CA THR A 98 15.79 12.81 13.11
C THR A 98 15.60 11.32 12.80
N LEU A 99 15.43 10.97 11.53
CA LEU A 99 15.27 9.57 11.12
C LEU A 99 16.61 8.84 11.27
N ALA A 100 16.74 7.87 12.16
CA ALA A 100 17.98 7.11 12.38
C ALA A 100 18.34 6.07 11.29
N LYS A 101 17.90 6.28 10.05
CA LYS A 101 18.21 5.44 8.88
C LYS A 101 18.19 6.25 7.58
N PRO A 102 18.84 5.79 6.49
CA PRO A 102 18.89 6.53 5.23
C PRO A 102 17.50 6.88 4.67
N MET A 103 16.60 5.89 4.63
CA MET A 103 15.22 6.05 4.19
C MET A 103 14.26 5.25 5.06
N ASN A 104 12.98 5.62 5.07
CA ASN A 104 11.91 4.85 5.69
C ASN A 104 10.60 4.99 4.92
N LEU A 105 9.88 3.88 4.78
CA LEU A 105 8.51 3.86 4.32
C LEU A 105 7.57 3.79 5.53
N SER A 106 6.56 4.64 5.58
CA SER A 106 5.58 4.67 6.67
C SER A 106 4.25 5.26 6.24
N PHE A 107 3.20 4.97 7.01
CA PHE A 107 1.90 5.60 6.85
C PHE A 107 1.72 6.75 7.85
N GLU A 108 1.27 7.89 7.34
CA GLU A 108 0.81 9.04 8.13
C GLU A 108 -0.68 9.25 7.85
N GLY A 109 -1.52 8.61 8.67
CA GLY A 109 -2.95 8.51 8.37
C GLY A 109 -3.20 7.66 7.12
N LEU A 110 -3.69 8.27 6.04
CA LEU A 110 -3.90 7.62 4.73
C LEU A 110 -2.77 7.88 3.73
N ARG A 111 -1.80 8.71 4.10
CA ARG A 111 -0.67 9.05 3.24
C ARG A 111 0.41 7.99 3.39
N PHE A 112 0.94 7.54 2.25
CA PHE A 112 2.08 6.62 2.23
C PHE A 112 3.33 7.43 1.89
N THR A 113 4.24 7.52 2.85
CA THR A 113 5.32 8.50 2.87
C THR A 113 6.67 7.81 2.83
N LEU A 114 7.54 8.26 1.93
CA LEU A 114 8.98 8.02 1.92
C LEU A 114 9.67 9.15 2.70
N THR A 115 10.10 8.85 3.92
CA THR A 115 10.93 9.75 4.72
C THR A 115 12.39 9.49 4.41
N VAL A 116 13.16 10.53 4.12
CA VAL A 116 14.59 10.43 3.81
C VAL A 116 15.39 11.24 4.83
N ASN A 117 16.48 10.68 5.33
CA ASN A 117 17.47 11.43 6.09
C ASN A 117 18.59 11.88 5.13
N PRO A 118 18.71 13.19 4.81
CA PRO A 118 19.70 13.66 3.83
C PRO A 118 21.14 13.26 4.19
N ILE A 119 21.49 13.30 5.49
CA ILE A 119 22.85 13.03 5.97
C ILE A 119 23.16 11.55 5.84
N LEU A 120 22.32 10.68 6.42
CA LEU A 120 22.53 9.24 6.38
C LEU A 120 22.40 8.67 4.97
N PHE A 121 21.49 9.22 4.15
CA PHE A 121 21.34 8.83 2.75
C PHE A 121 22.59 9.15 1.93
N PHE A 122 23.16 10.35 2.07
CA PHE A 122 24.40 10.72 1.38
C PHE A 122 25.61 9.90 1.84
N MET A 123 25.71 9.61 3.14
CA MET A 123 26.82 8.83 3.69
C MET A 123 26.74 7.35 3.30
N TYR A 124 25.53 6.76 3.27
CA TYR A 124 25.34 5.34 2.96
C TYR A 124 25.46 5.05 1.46
N TYR A 125 24.88 5.90 0.61
CA TYR A 125 24.88 5.76 -0.84
C TYR A 125 25.86 6.75 -1.47
N GLU A 126 27.12 6.35 -1.58
CA GLU A 126 28.28 7.19 -1.93
C GLU A 126 28.34 7.64 -3.42
N SER A 127 27.34 7.32 -4.24
CA SER A 127 27.27 7.72 -5.66
C SER A 127 25.82 7.83 -6.17
N PRO A 128 25.58 8.57 -7.29
CA PRO A 128 24.24 8.65 -7.89
C PRO A 128 23.64 7.29 -8.24
N LYS A 129 24.46 6.35 -8.73
CA LYS A 129 24.01 4.97 -9.04
C LYS A 129 23.57 4.23 -7.78
N GLN A 130 24.32 4.35 -6.69
CA GLN A 130 23.97 3.77 -5.39
C GLN A 130 22.69 4.39 -4.81
N MET A 131 22.54 5.71 -4.91
CA MET A 131 21.32 6.41 -4.46
C MET A 131 20.09 5.92 -5.24
N LEU A 132 20.23 5.77 -6.55
CA LEU A 132 19.18 5.22 -7.41
C LEU A 132 18.88 3.76 -7.06
N ALA A 133 19.91 2.94 -6.78
CA ALA A 133 19.74 1.57 -6.31
C ALA A 133 18.95 1.50 -4.99
N GLY A 134 19.22 2.41 -4.04
CA GLY A 134 18.43 2.55 -2.81
C GLY A 134 16.96 2.90 -3.07
N ILE A 135 16.68 3.82 -4.00
CA ILE A 135 15.30 4.17 -4.38
C ILE A 135 14.58 2.95 -5.01
N ARG A 136 15.26 2.21 -5.89
CA ARG A 136 14.73 0.95 -6.45
C ARG A 136 14.44 -0.07 -5.35
N GLN A 137 15.33 -0.18 -4.34
CA GLN A 137 15.13 -1.05 -3.18
C GLN A 137 13.81 -0.76 -2.48
N MET A 138 13.49 0.51 -2.24
CA MET A 138 12.22 0.90 -1.62
C MET A 138 11.02 0.50 -2.47
N CYS A 139 11.10 0.65 -3.80
CA CYS A 139 10.04 0.21 -4.70
C CYS A 139 9.82 -1.31 -4.63
N TYR A 140 10.89 -2.09 -4.59
CA TYR A 140 10.81 -3.53 -4.42
C TYR A 140 10.12 -3.92 -3.10
N HIS A 141 10.46 -3.30 -1.97
CA HIS A 141 9.77 -3.56 -0.70
C HIS A 141 8.27 -3.23 -0.75
N ILE A 142 7.87 -2.20 -1.51
CA ILE A 142 6.45 -1.86 -1.73
C ILE A 142 5.76 -2.97 -2.53
N ILE A 143 6.36 -3.37 -3.66
CA ILE A 143 5.78 -4.37 -4.58
C ILE A 143 5.71 -5.76 -3.94
N PHE A 144 6.69 -6.12 -3.10
CA PHE A 144 6.72 -7.40 -2.40
C PHE A 144 5.89 -7.41 -1.11
N ASN A 145 5.06 -6.39 -0.86
CA ASN A 145 4.22 -6.27 0.34
C ASN A 145 4.99 -6.39 1.67
N HIS A 146 6.29 -6.06 1.69
CA HIS A 146 7.11 -6.10 2.90
C HIS A 146 6.64 -5.12 4.00
N MET A 147 5.74 -4.20 3.66
CA MET A 147 5.07 -3.31 4.61
C MET A 147 3.90 -3.96 5.37
N THR A 148 3.40 -5.11 4.92
CA THR A 148 2.12 -5.68 5.41
C THR A 148 2.10 -7.20 5.62
N ASP A 149 3.01 -7.97 5.01
CA ASP A 149 2.96 -9.45 5.05
C ASP A 149 3.57 -10.08 6.31
N TYR A 150 4.48 -9.35 6.97
CA TYR A 150 5.34 -9.92 8.00
C TYR A 150 5.22 -9.22 9.36
N ASP A 151 4.13 -8.49 9.61
CA ASP A 151 3.91 -7.77 10.88
C ASP A 151 3.96 -8.65 12.13
N TRP A 152 3.60 -9.93 12.01
CA TRP A 152 3.73 -10.93 13.06
C TRP A 152 5.18 -11.11 13.54
N ALA A 153 6.18 -10.97 12.65
CA ALA A 153 7.58 -11.10 13.02
C ALA A 153 8.13 -9.86 13.75
N PHE A 154 7.36 -8.76 13.76
CA PHE A 154 7.75 -7.50 14.40
C PHE A 154 7.14 -7.32 15.80
N GLN A 155 6.50 -8.35 16.35
CA GLN A 155 6.03 -8.35 17.74
C GLN A 155 7.19 -8.48 18.73
N GLU A 156 8.25 -9.20 18.33
CA GLU A 156 9.43 -9.42 19.14
C GLU A 156 10.68 -8.78 18.52
N SER A 157 11.57 -8.30 19.40
CA SER A 157 12.80 -7.60 19.04
C SER A 157 13.71 -8.40 18.10
N GLU A 158 13.87 -9.69 18.40
CA GLU A 158 14.81 -10.57 17.72
C GLU A 158 14.28 -10.96 16.35
N ASP A 159 13.05 -11.48 16.29
CA ASP A 159 12.39 -11.85 15.05
C ASP A 159 12.29 -10.67 14.08
N ALA A 160 12.07 -9.45 14.58
CA ALA A 160 12.04 -8.23 13.77
C ALA A 160 13.36 -7.99 13.03
N LYS A 161 14.50 -8.21 13.70
CA LYS A 161 15.84 -8.04 13.12
C LYS A 161 16.11 -9.10 12.07
N ILE A 162 15.79 -10.36 12.39
CA ILE A 162 15.97 -11.49 11.49
C ILE A 162 15.11 -11.30 10.23
N MET A 163 13.85 -10.91 10.40
CA MET A 163 12.93 -10.64 9.31
C MET A 163 13.40 -9.47 8.45
N SER A 164 13.92 -8.40 9.06
CA SER A 164 14.48 -7.27 8.31
C SER A 164 15.64 -7.67 7.41
N VAL A 165 16.57 -8.49 7.93
CA VAL A 165 17.67 -9.07 7.12
C VAL A 165 17.15 -9.98 6.02
N ALA A 166 16.12 -10.78 6.30
CA ALA A 166 15.55 -11.69 5.33
C ALA A 166 14.92 -10.93 4.15
N MET A 167 14.15 -9.88 4.44
CA MET A 167 13.55 -8.99 3.45
C MET A 167 14.60 -8.30 2.60
N GLU A 168 15.63 -7.73 3.21
CA GLU A 168 16.72 -7.11 2.44
C GLU A 168 17.51 -8.16 1.62
N THR A 169 17.74 -9.36 2.17
CA THR A 169 18.42 -10.44 1.43
C THR A 169 17.65 -10.85 0.19
N GLU A 170 16.32 -10.95 0.27
CA GLU A 170 15.48 -11.19 -0.90
C GLU A 170 15.61 -10.06 -1.92
N ILE A 171 15.34 -8.83 -1.50
CA ILE A 171 15.25 -7.70 -2.43
C ILE A 171 16.60 -7.38 -3.08
N ASN A 172 17.70 -7.41 -2.32
CA ASN A 172 19.01 -6.99 -2.82
C ASN A 172 19.58 -7.93 -3.90
N GLN A 173 19.00 -9.13 -4.08
CA GLN A 173 19.35 -10.03 -5.18
C GLN A 173 18.89 -9.52 -6.57
N TYR A 174 17.97 -8.55 -6.60
CA TYR A 174 17.43 -7.99 -7.85
C TYR A 174 18.05 -6.64 -8.23
N ILE A 175 18.92 -6.08 -7.39
CA ILE A 175 19.37 -4.69 -7.50
C ILE A 175 20.88 -4.66 -7.74
N GLN A 176 21.28 -3.95 -8.78
CA GLN A 176 22.68 -3.64 -9.07
C GLN A 176 23.10 -2.33 -8.40
N ASP A 177 24.41 -2.12 -8.26
CA ASP A 177 24.99 -0.90 -7.72
C ASP A 177 24.61 -0.57 -6.27
N LEU A 178 24.16 -1.53 -5.45
CA LEU A 178 24.02 -1.30 -4.00
C LEU A 178 25.39 -1.11 -3.33
N PRO A 179 25.47 -0.37 -2.21
CA PRO A 179 26.70 -0.27 -1.42
C PRO A 179 27.25 -1.65 -1.05
N SER A 180 28.57 -1.82 -1.07
CA SER A 180 29.24 -3.12 -0.84
C SER A 180 29.00 -3.72 0.55
N HIS A 181 28.62 -2.87 1.51
CA HIS A 181 28.29 -3.22 2.88
C HIS A 181 26.79 -3.47 3.10
N SER A 182 25.96 -3.36 2.06
CA SER A 182 24.54 -3.74 2.13
C SER A 182 24.39 -5.25 2.35
N VAL A 183 23.25 -5.67 2.91
CA VAL A 183 22.90 -7.08 3.02
C VAL A 183 23.00 -7.74 1.64
N SER A 184 23.75 -8.83 1.54
CA SER A 184 23.82 -9.64 0.32
C SER A 184 23.73 -11.11 0.66
N LEU A 185 23.19 -11.91 -0.27
CA LEU A 185 23.12 -13.36 -0.09
C LEU A 185 24.50 -13.98 0.16
N LYS A 186 25.53 -13.49 -0.54
CA LYS A 186 26.92 -13.92 -0.34
C LYS A 186 27.41 -13.59 1.08
N GLY A 187 27.18 -12.36 1.55
CA GLY A 187 27.53 -11.95 2.91
C GLY A 187 26.78 -12.75 3.97
N LEU A 188 25.50 -13.04 3.74
CA LEU A 188 24.70 -13.86 4.65
C LEU A 188 25.20 -15.30 4.72
N ARG A 189 25.47 -15.95 3.58
CA ARG A 189 26.08 -17.29 3.51
C ARG A 189 27.38 -17.37 4.31
N GLN A 190 28.24 -16.36 4.17
CA GLN A 190 29.52 -16.29 4.89
C GLN A 190 29.34 -16.11 6.41
N LYS A 191 28.38 -15.28 6.82
CA LYS A 191 28.10 -15.07 8.25
C LYS A 191 27.54 -16.33 8.90
N LEU A 192 26.57 -16.96 8.26
CA LEU A 192 25.85 -18.11 8.81
C LEU A 192 26.60 -19.44 8.63
N ASP A 193 27.56 -19.50 7.72
CA ASP A 193 28.26 -20.73 7.30
C ASP A 193 27.30 -21.81 6.78
N VAL A 194 26.28 -21.39 6.01
CA VAL A 194 25.30 -22.30 5.40
C VAL A 194 25.10 -22.03 3.92
N ARG A 195 24.64 -23.05 3.20
CA ARG A 195 24.27 -22.94 1.80
C ARG A 195 22.82 -22.45 1.67
N LEU A 196 22.67 -21.15 1.44
CA LEU A 196 21.37 -20.54 1.12
C LEU A 196 21.11 -20.59 -0.39
N GLN A 197 19.89 -20.89 -0.81
CA GLN A 197 19.48 -20.85 -2.22
C GLN A 197 19.13 -19.42 -2.68
N GLU A 198 19.29 -19.14 -3.96
CA GLU A 198 18.98 -17.83 -4.56
C GLU A 198 17.48 -17.69 -4.83
N LYS A 199 16.94 -16.48 -4.70
CA LYS A 199 15.55 -16.12 -5.08
C LYS A 199 14.45 -17.02 -4.47
N LYS A 200 14.62 -17.45 -3.21
CA LYS A 200 13.65 -18.33 -2.50
C LYS A 200 12.59 -17.59 -1.67
N GLY A 201 12.69 -16.28 -1.57
CA GLY A 201 11.75 -15.43 -0.83
C GLY A 201 12.15 -15.15 0.63
N THR A 202 11.55 -14.10 1.21
CA THR A 202 11.83 -13.64 2.58
C THR A 202 11.66 -14.74 3.62
N LEU A 203 10.54 -15.48 3.59
CA LEU A 203 10.27 -16.51 4.61
C LEU A 203 11.32 -17.61 4.65
N TYR A 204 11.87 -17.99 3.48
CA TYR A 204 12.95 -18.97 3.43
C TYR A 204 14.19 -18.45 4.16
N TYR A 205 14.66 -17.23 3.85
CA TYR A 205 15.83 -16.67 4.51
C TYR A 205 15.61 -16.45 6.01
N TYR A 206 14.41 -16.02 6.41
CA TYR A 206 14.00 -15.90 7.79
C TYR A 206 14.10 -17.24 8.53
N GLN A 207 13.50 -18.30 7.99
CA GLN A 207 13.49 -19.63 8.59
C GLN A 207 14.90 -20.23 8.69
N GLU A 208 15.74 -20.07 7.67
CA GLU A 208 17.13 -20.56 7.72
C GLU A 208 17.96 -19.83 8.78
N MET A 209 17.75 -18.52 8.96
CA MET A 209 18.38 -17.76 10.05
C MET A 209 17.85 -18.17 11.42
N LYS A 210 16.53 -18.33 11.58
CA LYS A 210 15.91 -18.77 12.84
C LYS A 210 16.40 -20.15 13.27
N LYS A 211 16.52 -21.11 12.36
CA LYS A 211 17.09 -22.44 12.69
C LYS A 211 18.45 -22.36 13.37
N ILE A 212 19.31 -21.44 12.93
CA ILE A 212 20.65 -21.24 13.50
C ILE A 212 20.57 -20.45 14.82
N ALA A 213 19.72 -19.43 14.86
CA ALA A 213 19.50 -18.63 16.07
C ALA A 213 18.90 -19.46 17.21
N ASP A 214 18.06 -20.45 16.91
CA ASP A 214 17.36 -21.28 17.89
C ASP A 214 18.13 -22.58 18.24
N ASP A 215 19.26 -22.87 17.57
CA ASP A 215 20.09 -24.06 17.81
C ASP A 215 21.45 -23.69 18.43
N PRO A 216 21.58 -23.73 19.78
CA PRO A 216 22.84 -23.47 20.47
C PRO A 216 24.00 -24.39 20.08
N SER A 217 23.71 -25.56 19.49
CA SER A 217 24.73 -26.51 19.05
C SER A 217 25.31 -26.17 17.67
N HIS A 218 24.62 -25.32 16.90
CA HIS A 218 25.09 -24.91 15.58
C HIS A 218 26.38 -24.07 15.70
N PRO A 219 27.45 -24.36 14.93
CA PRO A 219 28.74 -23.64 15.04
C PRO A 219 28.62 -22.11 14.90
N SER A 220 27.67 -21.66 14.09
CA SER A 220 27.41 -20.24 13.82
C SER A 220 26.40 -19.59 14.76
N HIS A 221 25.83 -20.29 15.75
CA HIS A 221 24.79 -19.77 16.65
C HIS A 221 25.19 -18.46 17.33
N ASN A 222 26.30 -18.46 18.09
CA ASN A 222 26.79 -17.28 18.80
C ASN A 222 27.12 -16.11 17.85
N ARG A 223 27.63 -16.41 16.65
CA ARG A 223 27.92 -15.39 15.63
C ARG A 223 26.63 -14.78 15.07
N THR A 224 25.61 -15.59 14.92
CA THR A 224 24.29 -15.21 14.41
C THR A 224 23.58 -14.32 15.44
N LEU A 225 23.49 -14.75 16.70
CA LEU A 225 22.97 -13.96 17.81
C LEU A 225 23.71 -12.62 17.96
N SER A 226 25.05 -12.65 18.05
CA SER A 226 25.84 -11.41 18.19
C SER A 226 25.72 -10.48 16.98
N THR A 227 25.47 -11.01 15.77
CA THR A 227 25.14 -10.17 14.62
C THR A 227 23.81 -9.46 14.87
N PHE A 228 22.75 -10.18 15.21
CA PHE A 228 21.43 -9.57 15.43
C PHE A 228 21.39 -8.67 16.65
N GLU A 229 22.02 -9.01 17.76
CA GLU A 229 22.13 -8.13 18.94
C GLU A 229 22.61 -6.73 18.56
N LYS A 230 23.64 -6.64 17.71
CA LYS A 230 24.21 -5.38 17.19
C LYS A 230 23.31 -4.64 16.20
N MET A 231 22.27 -5.27 15.64
CA MET A 231 21.40 -4.70 14.60
C MET A 231 20.21 -3.88 15.13
N LYS A 232 20.06 -3.71 16.44
CA LYS A 232 19.24 -2.60 16.97
C LYS A 232 20.17 -1.43 17.16
N GLY A 233 19.72 -0.22 16.77
CA GLY A 233 20.45 1.03 16.97
C GLY A 233 21.19 0.96 18.28
N SER A 234 22.51 0.84 18.21
CA SER A 234 23.39 0.26 19.24
C SER A 234 23.46 1.08 20.53
N GLY A 235 22.49 1.97 20.76
CA GLY A 235 22.61 3.19 21.55
C GLY A 235 23.57 4.15 20.85
N GLN A 236 24.77 3.68 20.56
CA GLN A 236 25.88 4.39 19.95
C GLN A 236 25.51 5.05 18.62
N MET A 237 24.76 4.40 17.71
CA MET A 237 24.39 5.04 16.45
C MET A 237 23.45 6.23 16.67
N ASP A 238 22.48 6.10 17.57
CA ASP A 238 21.56 7.18 17.91
C ASP A 238 22.26 8.30 18.69
N ASP A 239 23.20 7.95 19.57
CA ASP A 239 24.03 8.89 20.33
C ASP A 239 25.00 9.66 19.43
N LEU A 240 25.73 8.97 18.55
CA LEU A 240 26.64 9.57 17.56
C LEU A 240 25.85 10.42 16.57
N TYR A 241 24.68 9.96 16.14
CA TYR A 241 23.84 10.73 15.27
C TYR A 241 23.28 11.98 15.98
N SER A 242 22.92 11.87 17.25
CA SER A 242 22.52 13.01 18.07
C SER A 242 23.65 14.02 18.25
N GLN A 243 24.90 13.57 18.41
CA GLN A 243 26.09 14.43 18.43
C GLN A 243 26.31 15.12 17.08
N LEU A 244 26.13 14.39 15.98
CA LEU A 244 26.24 14.94 14.62
C LEU A 244 25.12 15.97 14.33
N ALA A 245 23.93 15.75 14.87
CA ALA A 245 22.74 16.56 14.60
C ALA A 245 22.48 17.71 15.60
N GLY A 246 23.11 17.70 16.79
CA GLY A 246 22.77 18.52 17.95
C GLY A 246 23.84 19.52 18.46
N ASN A 247 23.34 20.56 19.14
CA ASN A 247 24.01 21.82 19.49
C ASN A 247 24.89 21.72 20.76
N PHE A 248 26.21 21.72 20.61
CA PHE A 248 27.17 21.92 21.70
C PHE A 248 28.30 22.84 21.21
N ASP A 249 28.67 23.85 22.01
CA ASP A 249 29.82 24.77 21.86
C ASP A 249 30.20 25.13 20.40
N GLU A 250 29.73 26.30 19.93
CA GLU A 250 29.93 26.81 18.57
C GLU A 250 31.40 26.80 18.12
N ASP A 251 32.35 26.97 19.05
CA ASP A 251 33.78 27.06 18.76
C ASP A 251 34.44 25.71 18.41
N LYS A 252 33.78 24.57 18.68
CA LYS A 252 34.32 23.21 18.44
C LYS A 252 33.43 22.33 17.57
N LEU A 253 32.32 22.88 17.09
CA LEU A 253 31.23 22.14 16.48
C LEU A 253 31.61 21.52 15.12
N SER A 254 32.53 22.11 14.37
CA SER A 254 32.97 21.63 13.05
C SER A 254 33.83 20.37 13.13
N ASP A 255 34.93 20.41 13.90
CA ASP A 255 35.80 19.24 14.08
C ASP A 255 35.04 18.07 14.72
N LEU A 256 34.18 18.33 15.71
CA LEU A 256 33.34 17.31 16.33
C LEU A 256 32.39 16.66 15.31
N ARG A 257 31.74 17.43 14.43
CA ARG A 257 30.85 16.88 13.40
C ARG A 257 31.59 16.02 12.39
N ILE A 258 32.78 16.42 11.97
CA ILE A 258 33.60 15.64 11.04
C ILE A 258 33.97 14.31 11.69
N ASP A 259 34.51 14.34 12.90
CA ASP A 259 34.90 13.14 13.64
C ASP A 259 33.69 12.22 13.91
N SER A 260 32.55 12.80 14.35
CA SER A 260 31.30 12.06 14.54
C SER A 260 30.75 11.49 13.24
N ALA A 261 30.88 12.20 12.11
CA ALA A 261 30.44 11.70 10.80
C ALA A 261 31.28 10.51 10.37
N GLU A 262 32.61 10.59 10.49
CA GLU A 262 33.53 9.48 10.19
C GLU A 262 33.22 8.25 11.05
N GLN A 263 33.08 8.44 12.37
CA GLN A 263 32.69 7.37 13.30
C GLN A 263 31.32 6.77 12.95
N LEU A 264 30.34 7.62 12.68
CA LEU A 264 28.99 7.19 12.32
C LEU A 264 29.01 6.36 11.04
N ASN A 265 29.77 6.76 10.02
CA ASN A 265 29.90 6.00 8.78
C ASN A 265 30.56 4.64 8.99
N ASP A 266 31.57 4.55 9.85
CA ASP A 266 32.17 3.28 10.22
C ASP A 266 31.19 2.37 10.96
N GLU A 267 30.39 2.93 11.87
CA GLU A 267 29.31 2.19 12.55
C GLU A 267 28.22 1.74 11.58
N MET A 268 27.81 2.59 10.63
CA MET A 268 26.86 2.22 9.57
C MET A 268 27.38 1.08 8.71
N LYS A 269 28.67 1.07 8.37
CA LYS A 269 29.33 0.00 7.61
C LYS A 269 29.44 -1.32 8.38
N LYS A 270 29.52 -1.24 9.72
CA LYS A 270 29.52 -2.42 10.60
C LYS A 270 28.12 -2.98 10.83
N ASN A 271 27.10 -2.13 10.81
CA ASN A 271 25.72 -2.56 10.96
C ASN A 271 25.29 -3.38 9.73
N PHE A 272 24.85 -4.62 9.98
CA PHE A 272 24.59 -5.54 8.89
C PHE A 272 23.34 -5.16 8.06
N SER A 273 22.43 -4.37 8.60
CA SER A 273 21.23 -3.86 7.91
C SER A 273 20.98 -2.43 8.36
N MET A 274 21.05 -1.50 7.41
CA MET A 274 20.79 -0.08 7.64
C MET A 274 19.43 0.37 7.10
N GLN A 275 18.77 -0.47 6.29
CA GLN A 275 17.62 -0.06 5.48
C GLN A 275 16.37 -0.90 5.79
N GLN A 276 16.16 -1.17 7.08
CA GLN A 276 15.04 -1.97 7.58
C GLN A 276 13.69 -1.34 7.23
N VAL A 277 12.87 -2.13 6.55
CA VAL A 277 11.45 -1.87 6.33
C VAL A 277 10.64 -2.50 7.47
N ILE A 278 9.82 -1.69 8.13
CA ILE A 278 9.07 -2.12 9.31
C ILE A 278 7.57 -2.12 8.96
N PRO A 279 6.92 -3.29 8.93
CA PRO A 279 5.47 -3.38 8.78
C PRO A 279 4.74 -2.63 9.90
N GLN A 280 3.63 -1.96 9.57
CA GLN A 280 2.78 -1.32 10.56
C GLN A 280 1.58 -2.19 10.89
N GLY A 281 1.68 -3.03 11.92
CA GLY A 281 0.64 -4.02 12.28
C GLY A 281 -0.78 -3.46 12.49
N LYS A 282 -0.94 -2.16 12.79
CA LYS A 282 -2.25 -1.51 12.88
C LYS A 282 -2.76 -1.14 11.49
N ASN A 283 -3.98 -1.55 11.15
CA ASN A 283 -4.67 -1.26 9.87
C ASN A 283 -4.00 -1.86 8.62
N ASN A 284 -3.32 -3.01 8.74
CA ASN A 284 -2.63 -3.66 7.62
C ASN A 284 -3.50 -3.87 6.37
N ASP A 285 -4.77 -4.23 6.51
CA ASP A 285 -5.68 -4.38 5.36
C ASP A 285 -5.88 -3.07 4.58
N LEU A 286 -5.97 -1.94 5.30
CA LEU A 286 -6.11 -0.62 4.70
C LEU A 286 -4.80 -0.20 4.02
N HIS A 287 -3.67 -0.38 4.71
CA HIS A 287 -2.33 -0.10 4.17
C HIS A 287 -2.06 -0.91 2.90
N ARG A 288 -2.39 -2.21 2.91
CA ARG A 288 -2.30 -3.09 1.74
C ARG A 288 -3.16 -2.58 0.59
N LYS A 289 -4.39 -2.13 0.86
CA LYS A 289 -5.24 -1.54 -0.18
C LYS A 289 -4.67 -0.27 -0.78
N ILE A 290 -4.06 0.60 0.05
CA ILE A 290 -3.40 1.82 -0.41
C ILE A 290 -2.19 1.47 -1.28
N ILE A 291 -1.32 0.56 -0.82
CA ILE A 291 -0.15 0.08 -1.57
C ILE A 291 -0.57 -0.56 -2.90
N ASN A 292 -1.49 -1.52 -2.87
CA ASN A 292 -1.96 -2.19 -4.08
C ASN A 292 -2.59 -1.19 -5.06
N GLY A 293 -3.38 -0.23 -4.56
CA GLY A 293 -3.96 0.81 -5.39
C GLY A 293 -2.92 1.74 -6.02
N LEU A 294 -1.85 2.05 -5.29
CA LEU A 294 -0.74 2.85 -5.78
C LEU A 294 0.06 2.09 -6.85
N VAL A 295 0.49 0.86 -6.57
CA VAL A 295 1.24 0.00 -7.51
C VAL A 295 0.41 -0.27 -8.76
N ARG A 296 -0.88 -0.57 -8.60
CA ARG A 296 -1.80 -0.77 -9.73
C ARG A 296 -1.88 0.47 -10.62
N LYS A 297 -2.06 1.66 -10.05
CA LYS A 297 -2.08 2.89 -10.85
C LYS A 297 -0.75 3.13 -11.57
N ALA A 298 0.38 2.81 -10.95
CA ALA A 298 1.69 2.92 -11.60
C ALA A 298 1.85 1.91 -12.76
N TYR A 299 1.33 0.69 -12.59
CA TYR A 299 1.29 -0.33 -13.63
C TYR A 299 0.34 0.02 -14.78
N ASP A 300 -0.81 0.61 -14.46
CA ASP A 300 -1.80 1.06 -15.45
C ASP A 300 -1.27 2.23 -16.30
N ASP A 301 -0.30 3.00 -15.82
CA ASP A 301 0.37 4.05 -16.62
C ASP A 301 1.37 3.48 -17.66
N LEU A 302 1.82 2.23 -17.50
CA LEU A 302 2.75 1.60 -18.42
C LEU A 302 2.08 1.29 -19.77
N THR A 303 2.86 1.30 -20.85
CA THR A 303 2.39 0.80 -22.15
C THR A 303 2.23 -0.73 -22.12
N ASP A 304 1.44 -1.28 -23.04
CA ASP A 304 1.27 -2.74 -23.13
C ASP A 304 2.61 -3.46 -23.35
N GLU A 305 3.46 -2.90 -24.21
CA GLU A 305 4.82 -3.42 -24.46
C GLU A 305 5.67 -3.42 -23.18
N MET A 306 5.63 -2.36 -22.37
CA MET A 306 6.35 -2.32 -21.09
C MET A 306 5.82 -3.38 -20.11
N ARG A 307 4.49 -3.57 -20.05
CA ARG A 307 3.88 -4.56 -19.15
C ARG A 307 4.33 -5.98 -19.48
N GLU A 308 4.54 -6.29 -20.75
CA GLU A 308 5.06 -7.59 -21.21
C GLU A 308 6.55 -7.79 -20.85
N HIS A 309 7.32 -6.71 -20.80
CA HIS A 309 8.77 -6.74 -20.54
C HIS A 309 9.16 -6.47 -19.08
N LEU A 310 8.18 -6.34 -18.17
CA LEU A 310 8.46 -6.34 -16.75
C LEU A 310 9.19 -7.63 -16.36
N SER A 311 10.21 -7.49 -15.52
CA SER A 311 10.92 -8.66 -14.99
C SER A 311 9.96 -9.64 -14.30
N GLY A 312 10.22 -10.93 -14.47
CA GLY A 312 9.31 -12.00 -14.02
C GLY A 312 8.89 -11.86 -12.56
N GLN A 313 9.83 -11.54 -11.67
CA GLN A 313 9.55 -11.33 -10.25
C GLN A 313 8.61 -10.15 -9.98
N LEU A 314 8.71 -9.05 -10.74
CA LEU A 314 7.78 -7.92 -10.60
C LEU A 314 6.41 -8.27 -11.19
N SER A 315 6.39 -8.93 -12.34
CA SER A 315 5.16 -9.38 -12.99
C SER A 315 4.35 -10.32 -12.08
N GLU A 316 5.02 -11.27 -11.42
CA GLU A 316 4.41 -12.20 -10.46
C GLU A 316 3.78 -11.49 -9.26
N GLN A 317 4.44 -10.45 -8.72
CA GLN A 317 3.92 -9.70 -7.56
C GLN A 317 2.81 -8.70 -7.94
N VAL A 318 2.90 -8.08 -9.13
CA VAL A 318 1.94 -7.06 -9.57
C VAL A 318 0.64 -7.68 -10.11
N LYS A 319 0.69 -8.86 -10.75
CA LYS A 319 -0.50 -9.54 -11.29
C LYS A 319 -1.64 -9.73 -10.26
N PRO A 320 -1.38 -10.24 -9.03
CA PRO A 320 -2.40 -10.32 -7.99
C PRO A 320 -2.95 -8.95 -7.57
N MET A 321 -2.09 -7.94 -7.50
CA MET A 321 -2.50 -6.56 -7.15
C MET A 321 -3.40 -5.93 -8.23
N ASN A 322 -3.19 -6.32 -9.49
CA ASN A 322 -3.97 -5.87 -10.63
C ASN A 322 -5.12 -6.83 -11.02
N LYS A 323 -5.46 -7.83 -10.19
CA LYS A 323 -6.78 -8.47 -10.33
C LYS A 323 -7.82 -7.38 -10.12
N SER A 324 -8.39 -6.90 -11.22
CA SER A 324 -9.45 -5.92 -11.19
C SER A 324 -10.59 -6.48 -10.35
N ARG A 325 -10.98 -5.76 -9.30
CA ARG A 325 -12.25 -5.99 -8.61
C ARG A 325 -13.30 -6.29 -9.66
N ALA A 326 -14.03 -7.38 -9.48
CA ALA A 326 -15.15 -7.63 -10.37
C ALA A 326 -16.21 -6.54 -10.21
N ILE A 327 -16.38 -6.02 -8.98
CA ILE A 327 -17.53 -5.19 -8.62
C ILE A 327 -17.10 -3.89 -7.90
N ASN A 328 -17.63 -2.76 -8.35
CA ASN A 328 -17.46 -1.47 -7.69
C ASN A 328 -18.57 -1.23 -6.65
N TRP A 329 -18.40 -1.79 -5.45
CA TRP A 329 -19.39 -1.71 -4.38
C TRP A 329 -19.79 -0.29 -3.98
N LYS A 330 -18.85 0.66 -4.03
CA LYS A 330 -19.11 2.07 -3.74
C LYS A 330 -20.19 2.63 -4.68
N GLU A 331 -20.10 2.28 -5.96
CA GLU A 331 -21.03 2.74 -6.99
C GLU A 331 -22.39 2.04 -6.90
N ILE A 332 -22.44 0.75 -6.55
CA ILE A 332 -23.70 0.03 -6.28
C ILE A 332 -24.44 0.69 -5.11
N ILE A 333 -23.74 0.94 -4.01
CA ILE A 333 -24.29 1.59 -2.81
C ILE A 333 -24.78 3.01 -3.16
N GLN A 334 -23.93 3.82 -3.79
CA GLN A 334 -24.27 5.20 -4.17
C GLN A 334 -25.42 5.31 -5.18
N ARG A 335 -25.58 4.33 -6.07
CA ARG A 335 -26.64 4.32 -7.08
C ARG A 335 -27.96 3.78 -6.55
N GLY A 336 -27.92 2.81 -5.64
CA GLY A 336 -29.10 2.34 -4.93
C GLY A 336 -29.60 3.34 -3.88
N GLU A 337 -28.73 4.25 -3.43
CA GLU A 337 -29.04 5.36 -2.51
C GLU A 337 -29.84 6.52 -3.13
N GLY A 338 -30.16 6.50 -4.44
CA GLY A 338 -30.97 7.56 -5.08
C GLY A 338 -30.53 8.98 -4.69
N ALA A 339 -29.39 9.46 -5.22
CA ALA A 339 -28.89 10.83 -5.08
C ALA A 339 -28.94 11.43 -3.65
N THR A 340 -27.90 11.19 -2.83
CA THR A 340 -27.78 11.91 -1.55
C THR A 340 -26.37 12.44 -1.27
N PRO A 341 -26.14 13.77 -1.25
CA PRO A 341 -25.29 14.39 -0.24
C PRO A 341 -26.12 14.60 1.04
N VAL A 342 -25.61 14.08 2.17
CA VAL A 342 -26.26 14.01 3.50
C VAL A 342 -27.12 15.23 3.86
N PRO A 343 -28.46 15.12 3.96
CA PRO A 343 -29.31 16.23 4.37
C PRO A 343 -30.34 15.85 5.45
N TYR A 344 -30.96 16.90 5.99
CA TYR A 344 -32.01 16.81 7.01
C TYR A 344 -33.39 16.98 6.34
N ARG A 345 -34.35 16.10 6.62
CA ARG A 345 -35.78 16.23 6.36
C ARG A 345 -36.47 17.23 7.30
N LEU A 346 -37.39 18.05 6.79
CA LEU A 346 -38.21 18.94 7.62
C LEU A 346 -39.37 18.18 8.29
N SER A 347 -39.62 18.43 9.57
CA SER A 347 -40.67 17.81 10.37
C SER A 347 -41.55 18.89 10.99
N LYS A 348 -42.86 18.82 10.72
CA LYS A 348 -43.88 19.73 11.31
C LYS A 348 -44.10 19.46 12.81
N ASN A 349 -43.73 18.27 13.28
CA ASN A 349 -43.78 17.90 14.70
C ASN A 349 -42.53 18.34 15.47
N ARG A 350 -41.60 19.07 14.82
CA ARG A 350 -40.37 19.57 15.43
C ARG A 350 -40.26 21.06 15.14
N MET A 351 -39.79 21.85 16.10
CA MET A 351 -39.58 23.30 15.90
C MET A 351 -38.22 23.58 15.24
N ASN A 352 -38.12 24.69 14.51
CA ASN A 352 -36.87 25.12 13.90
C ASN A 352 -35.86 25.57 14.97
N ARG A 353 -34.73 24.85 15.07
CA ARG A 353 -33.68 25.08 16.09
C ARG A 353 -33.03 26.46 16.02
N ARG A 354 -32.99 27.11 14.86
CA ARG A 354 -32.41 28.46 14.71
C ARG A 354 -33.42 29.56 15.04
N GLN A 355 -34.72 29.25 15.05
CA GLN A 355 -35.80 30.20 15.36
C GLN A 355 -36.95 29.51 16.12
N PRO A 356 -36.76 29.17 17.41
CA PRO A 356 -37.68 28.28 18.14
C PRO A 356 -39.07 28.86 18.42
N PHE A 357 -39.20 30.18 18.47
CA PHE A 357 -40.47 30.87 18.81
C PHE A 357 -41.42 31.05 17.62
N ARG A 358 -41.02 30.65 16.41
CA ARG A 358 -41.83 30.72 15.18
C ARG A 358 -42.46 29.36 14.90
N VAL A 359 -43.68 29.15 15.41
CA VAL A 359 -44.43 27.88 15.33
C VAL A 359 -44.84 27.50 13.91
N ASP A 360 -44.85 28.47 13.00
CA ASP A 360 -45.10 28.31 11.57
C ASP A 360 -43.91 27.67 10.81
N LEU A 361 -42.71 27.60 11.41
CA LEU A 361 -41.51 27.06 10.77
C LEU A 361 -41.18 25.62 11.21
N PRO A 362 -41.12 24.64 10.28
CA PRO A 362 -40.80 23.26 10.61
C PRO A 362 -39.32 23.07 10.96
N GLY A 363 -39.05 22.16 11.89
CA GLY A 363 -37.72 21.76 12.32
C GLY A 363 -37.07 20.74 11.39
N ARG A 364 -35.77 20.51 11.53
CA ARG A 364 -34.99 19.56 10.71
C ARG A 364 -34.74 18.25 11.46
N VAL A 365 -34.79 17.10 10.79
CA VAL A 365 -34.56 15.72 11.25
C VAL A 365 -33.65 15.04 10.23
N LEU A 366 -32.63 14.28 10.63
CA LEU A 366 -31.77 13.54 9.69
C LEU A 366 -32.56 12.40 9.02
N ASP A 367 -32.31 12.13 7.74
CA ASP A 367 -32.94 11.02 6.99
C ASP A 367 -31.90 9.98 6.55
N THR A 368 -32.27 8.70 6.53
CA THR A 368 -31.39 7.56 6.92
C THR A 368 -30.46 6.98 5.85
N ALA A 369 -29.32 6.47 6.34
CA ALA A 369 -28.39 5.59 5.64
C ALA A 369 -29.07 4.32 5.11
N THR A 370 -28.77 3.98 3.86
CA THR A 370 -29.34 2.84 3.15
C THR A 370 -28.77 1.51 3.67
N THR A 371 -29.65 0.54 3.90
CA THR A 371 -29.26 -0.81 4.35
C THR A 371 -28.91 -1.66 3.13
N LEU A 372 -27.72 -2.27 3.11
CA LEU A 372 -27.33 -3.19 2.04
C LEU A 372 -27.68 -4.63 2.43
N ILE A 373 -28.34 -5.36 1.55
CA ILE A 373 -28.76 -6.74 1.79
C ILE A 373 -28.12 -7.62 0.72
N VAL A 374 -27.38 -8.64 1.16
CA VAL A 374 -26.60 -9.52 0.31
C VAL A 374 -27.17 -10.92 0.40
N PHE A 375 -27.82 -11.37 -0.66
CA PHE A 375 -28.30 -12.73 -0.81
C PHE A 375 -27.22 -13.58 -1.46
N VAL A 376 -26.95 -14.75 -0.90
CA VAL A 376 -26.02 -15.74 -1.43
C VAL A 376 -26.76 -17.06 -1.62
N ASP A 377 -26.84 -17.49 -2.87
CA ASP A 377 -27.36 -18.80 -3.25
C ASP A 377 -26.33 -19.91 -2.97
N THR A 378 -26.80 -21.11 -2.64
CA THR A 378 -25.93 -22.28 -2.47
C THR A 378 -25.23 -22.67 -3.78
N SER A 379 -25.82 -22.39 -4.93
CA SER A 379 -25.20 -22.59 -6.26
C SER A 379 -23.94 -21.72 -6.48
N ALA A 380 -23.81 -20.62 -5.73
CA ALA A 380 -22.68 -19.69 -5.82
C ALA A 380 -21.36 -20.27 -5.25
N SER A 381 -21.38 -21.44 -4.60
CA SER A 381 -20.20 -22.07 -4.00
C SER A 381 -19.17 -22.58 -5.02
N GLN A 382 -19.52 -22.64 -6.31
CA GLN A 382 -18.62 -23.10 -7.39
C GLN A 382 -17.48 -22.08 -7.68
N ASN A 383 -17.63 -20.81 -7.29
CA ASN A 383 -16.61 -19.76 -7.43
C ASN A 383 -16.29 -19.12 -6.07
N GLU A 384 -15.95 -19.97 -5.10
CA GLU A 384 -15.75 -19.61 -3.69
C GLU A 384 -14.69 -18.52 -3.48
N GLU A 385 -13.59 -18.54 -4.25
CA GLU A 385 -12.49 -17.57 -4.09
C GLU A 385 -12.93 -16.14 -4.46
N ALA A 386 -13.62 -15.97 -5.60
CA ALA A 386 -14.09 -14.65 -6.05
C ALA A 386 -15.25 -14.11 -5.22
N LEU A 387 -16.12 -15.01 -4.73
CA LEU A 387 -17.19 -14.67 -3.80
C LEU A 387 -16.64 -14.27 -2.43
N ALA A 388 -15.71 -15.03 -1.87
CA ALA A 388 -15.07 -14.72 -0.59
C ALA A 388 -14.34 -13.38 -0.64
N TYR A 389 -13.64 -13.09 -1.75
CA TYR A 389 -13.04 -11.79 -1.98
C TYR A 389 -14.09 -10.66 -1.97
N SER A 390 -15.20 -10.85 -2.68
CA SER A 390 -16.30 -9.89 -2.78
C SER A 390 -17.01 -9.62 -1.45
N LEU A 391 -17.29 -10.68 -0.68
CA LEU A 391 -17.85 -10.58 0.67
C LEU A 391 -16.86 -9.92 1.65
N GLY A 392 -15.56 -10.19 1.51
CA GLY A 392 -14.50 -9.52 2.25
C GLY A 392 -14.41 -8.01 1.95
N GLU A 393 -14.65 -7.59 0.71
CA GLU A 393 -14.76 -6.17 0.37
C GLU A 393 -15.97 -5.51 1.02
N LEU A 394 -17.12 -6.18 1.03
CA LEU A 394 -18.35 -5.69 1.67
C LEU A 394 -18.22 -5.57 3.20
N ALA A 395 -17.58 -6.55 3.86
CA ALA A 395 -17.28 -6.49 5.30
C ALA A 395 -16.37 -5.30 5.64
N ASN A 396 -15.41 -4.98 4.78
CA ASN A 396 -14.56 -3.81 4.94
C ASN A 396 -15.32 -2.49 4.75
N ILE A 397 -16.29 -2.46 3.82
CA ILE A 397 -17.14 -1.29 3.59
C ILE A 397 -18.05 -1.04 4.82
N GLN A 398 -18.64 -2.10 5.38
CA GLN A 398 -19.41 -2.04 6.63
C GLN A 398 -18.58 -1.38 7.74
N LYS A 399 -17.34 -1.83 7.94
CA LYS A 399 -16.43 -1.29 8.96
C LYS A 399 -16.06 0.18 8.74
N THR A 400 -15.92 0.59 7.47
CA THR A 400 -15.43 1.93 7.11
C THR A 400 -16.54 2.98 7.05
N LEU A 401 -17.73 2.62 6.54
CA LEU A 401 -18.85 3.54 6.33
C LEU A 401 -19.94 3.44 7.40
N GLY A 402 -19.94 2.37 8.21
CA GLY A 402 -20.94 2.16 9.26
C GLY A 402 -22.33 1.74 8.74
N ASN A 403 -22.47 1.43 7.45
CA ASN A 403 -23.73 0.97 6.86
C ASN A 403 -24.13 -0.40 7.46
N GLN A 404 -25.43 -0.65 7.61
CA GLN A 404 -25.92 -1.97 8.00
C GLN A 404 -25.88 -2.89 6.77
N VAL A 405 -25.04 -3.93 6.82
CA VAL A 405 -24.95 -4.95 5.77
C VAL A 405 -25.49 -6.27 6.31
N TRP A 406 -26.55 -6.79 5.67
CA TRP A 406 -27.11 -8.11 5.94
C TRP A 406 -26.53 -9.13 4.96
N LEU A 407 -26.16 -10.31 5.47
CA LEU A 407 -25.82 -11.49 4.69
C LEU A 407 -26.92 -12.53 4.90
N VAL A 408 -27.57 -12.93 3.81
CA VAL A 408 -28.71 -13.84 3.83
C VAL A 408 -28.41 -15.00 2.88
N GLN A 409 -28.35 -16.21 3.41
CA GLN A 409 -28.19 -17.42 2.62
C GLN A 409 -29.56 -17.97 2.21
N VAL A 410 -29.72 -18.22 0.91
CA VAL A 410 -30.99 -18.64 0.30
C VAL A 410 -30.78 -19.93 -0.50
N ASP A 411 -31.71 -20.85 -0.35
CA ASP A 411 -31.83 -22.10 -1.14
C ASP A 411 -33.31 -22.21 -1.55
N THR A 412 -34.01 -23.31 -1.28
CA THR A 412 -35.48 -23.37 -1.39
C THR A 412 -36.23 -22.50 -0.36
N LYS A 413 -35.53 -22.09 0.70
CA LYS A 413 -35.97 -21.17 1.76
C LYS A 413 -34.78 -20.37 2.26
N VAL A 414 -35.02 -19.31 3.03
CA VAL A 414 -33.94 -18.63 3.75
C VAL A 414 -33.37 -19.56 4.81
N VAL A 415 -32.09 -19.91 4.68
CA VAL A 415 -31.38 -20.83 5.58
C VAL A 415 -30.83 -20.07 6.79
N LYS A 416 -30.18 -18.93 6.52
CA LYS A 416 -29.52 -18.12 7.55
C LYS A 416 -29.56 -16.64 7.17
N ALA A 417 -29.78 -15.76 8.15
CA ALA A 417 -29.71 -14.31 7.97
C ALA A 417 -28.95 -13.69 9.14
N GLU A 418 -27.83 -13.02 8.87
CA GLU A 418 -26.99 -12.41 9.89
C GLU A 418 -26.37 -11.08 9.41
N ARG A 419 -25.81 -10.31 10.33
CA ARG A 419 -25.08 -9.09 9.97
C ARG A 419 -23.68 -9.44 9.49
N LEU A 420 -23.27 -8.87 8.36
CA LEU A 420 -21.95 -9.10 7.81
C LEU A 420 -20.91 -8.35 8.65
N THR A 421 -19.99 -9.11 9.24
CA THR A 421 -18.82 -8.65 9.98
C THR A 421 -17.63 -9.52 9.59
N HIS A 422 -16.40 -9.10 9.90
CA HIS A 422 -15.23 -9.97 9.68
C HIS A 422 -15.31 -11.30 10.45
N GLN A 423 -15.95 -11.32 11.61
CA GLN A 423 -16.13 -12.54 12.41
C GLN A 423 -17.14 -13.49 11.78
N THR A 424 -18.29 -12.96 11.33
CA THR A 424 -19.32 -13.78 10.66
C THR A 424 -18.85 -14.29 9.31
N LEU A 425 -18.05 -13.51 8.57
CA LEU A 425 -17.41 -13.97 7.34
C LEU A 425 -16.40 -15.11 7.58
N ALA A 426 -15.59 -15.04 8.65
CA ALA A 426 -14.63 -16.10 8.98
C ALA A 426 -15.30 -17.43 9.38
N GLN A 427 -16.56 -17.37 9.82
CA GLN A 427 -17.40 -18.52 10.17
C GLN A 427 -18.39 -18.90 9.04
N PHE A 428 -18.31 -18.22 7.89
CA PHE A 428 -19.22 -18.45 6.79
C PHE A 428 -18.92 -19.80 6.14
N SER A 429 -19.92 -20.67 6.09
CA SER A 429 -19.91 -21.92 5.36
C SER A 429 -21.26 -22.12 4.70
N PHE A 430 -21.26 -22.67 3.49
CA PHE A 430 -22.51 -22.94 2.78
C PHE A 430 -23.28 -24.08 3.44
N GLU A 431 -24.47 -23.77 3.98
CA GLU A 431 -25.44 -24.75 4.48
C GLU A 431 -26.60 -24.94 3.48
N GLY A 432 -26.88 -26.19 3.06
CA GLY A 432 -27.96 -26.54 2.13
C GLY A 432 -27.50 -27.12 0.78
N ARG A 433 -28.34 -27.95 0.14
CA ARG A 433 -28.19 -28.56 -1.21
C ARG A 433 -29.54 -28.97 -1.82
N GLY A 434 -30.61 -28.20 -1.56
CA GLY A 434 -31.99 -28.60 -1.84
C GLY A 434 -32.55 -28.13 -3.19
N GLY A 435 -31.85 -27.22 -3.89
CA GLY A 435 -32.28 -26.62 -5.15
C GLY A 435 -32.55 -25.11 -5.01
N THR A 436 -32.36 -24.36 -6.09
CA THR A 436 -32.39 -22.89 -6.06
C THR A 436 -33.80 -22.32 -6.30
N SER A 437 -34.24 -21.40 -5.44
CA SER A 437 -35.44 -20.57 -5.61
C SER A 437 -35.14 -19.14 -5.17
N PHE A 438 -35.55 -18.16 -5.98
CA PHE A 438 -35.38 -16.73 -5.75
C PHE A 438 -36.54 -16.14 -4.93
N ALA A 439 -37.73 -16.73 -4.98
CA ALA A 439 -38.92 -16.25 -4.26
C ALA A 439 -38.69 -16.02 -2.74
N PRO A 440 -38.00 -16.91 -1.99
CA PRO A 440 -37.78 -16.74 -0.56
C PRO A 440 -37.01 -15.47 -0.19
N ALA A 441 -36.17 -14.95 -1.09
CA ALA A 441 -35.44 -13.71 -0.84
C ALA A 441 -36.37 -12.50 -0.85
N PHE A 442 -37.32 -12.45 -1.79
CA PHE A 442 -38.31 -11.38 -1.87
C PHE A 442 -39.34 -11.46 -0.74
N ASP A 443 -39.76 -12.67 -0.36
CA ASP A 443 -40.59 -12.90 0.82
C ASP A 443 -39.90 -12.38 2.10
N TRP A 444 -38.60 -12.62 2.22
CA TRP A 444 -37.82 -12.15 3.36
C TRP A 444 -37.67 -10.62 3.38
N LEU A 445 -37.44 -9.98 2.22
CA LEU A 445 -37.42 -8.51 2.11
C LEU A 445 -38.74 -7.92 2.59
N HIS A 446 -39.86 -8.45 2.08
CA HIS A 446 -41.19 -7.97 2.41
C HIS A 446 -41.50 -8.15 3.91
N ALA A 447 -41.24 -9.35 4.46
CA ALA A 447 -41.50 -9.66 5.87
C ALA A 447 -40.70 -8.77 6.83
N ASN A 448 -39.53 -8.29 6.43
CA ASN A 448 -38.68 -7.41 7.24
C ASN A 448 -38.88 -5.91 6.93
N GLY A 449 -39.83 -5.55 6.06
CA GLY A 449 -40.17 -4.17 5.74
C GLY A 449 -39.15 -3.44 4.84
N PHE A 450 -38.30 -4.19 4.15
CA PHE A 450 -37.33 -3.65 3.20
C PHE A 450 -38.00 -3.30 1.87
N ASN A 451 -37.68 -2.11 1.35
CA ASN A 451 -38.21 -1.58 0.10
C ASN A 451 -37.18 -0.66 -0.57
N ASP A 452 -37.47 -0.25 -1.80
CA ASP A 452 -36.55 0.55 -2.62
C ASP A 452 -36.10 1.87 -1.98
N HIS A 453 -36.83 2.40 -0.99
CA HIS A 453 -36.49 3.66 -0.32
C HIS A 453 -35.53 3.48 0.86
N ASN A 454 -35.40 2.27 1.41
CA ASN A 454 -34.63 2.02 2.64
C ASN A 454 -33.53 0.97 2.49
N SER A 455 -33.53 0.21 1.39
CA SER A 455 -32.53 -0.83 1.15
C SER A 455 -32.13 -0.97 -0.31
N VAL A 456 -30.95 -1.56 -0.48
CA VAL A 456 -30.43 -2.03 -1.77
C VAL A 456 -30.08 -3.50 -1.59
N ALA A 457 -30.56 -4.34 -2.51
CA ALA A 457 -30.32 -5.77 -2.44
C ALA A 457 -29.34 -6.19 -3.54
N VAL A 458 -28.49 -7.16 -3.22
CA VAL A 458 -27.50 -7.75 -4.09
C VAL A 458 -27.66 -9.26 -4.00
N TYR A 459 -27.78 -9.95 -5.12
CA TYR A 459 -28.02 -11.39 -5.17
C TYR A 459 -26.91 -12.10 -5.95
N PHE A 460 -26.15 -12.98 -5.29
CA PHE A 460 -25.15 -13.83 -5.93
C PHE A 460 -25.77 -15.16 -6.34
N THR A 461 -25.72 -15.50 -7.64
CA THR A 461 -26.27 -16.74 -8.22
C THR A 461 -25.51 -17.15 -9.49
N ASP A 462 -25.73 -18.36 -9.99
CA ASP A 462 -25.31 -18.78 -11.33
C ASP A 462 -26.32 -18.35 -12.43
N GLY A 463 -27.54 -17.97 -12.03
CA GLY A 463 -28.60 -17.47 -12.90
C GLY A 463 -29.84 -18.38 -12.94
N TYR A 464 -29.74 -19.64 -12.54
CA TYR A 464 -30.82 -20.61 -12.70
C TYR A 464 -31.66 -20.76 -11.42
N GLY A 465 -32.94 -20.44 -11.51
CA GLY A 465 -33.91 -20.56 -10.41
C GLY A 465 -35.35 -20.63 -10.93
N ASP A 466 -36.28 -20.18 -10.10
CA ASP A 466 -37.69 -20.03 -10.46
C ASP A 466 -37.98 -18.67 -11.12
N ASP A 467 -39.15 -18.55 -11.76
CA ASP A 467 -39.66 -17.30 -12.33
C ASP A 467 -41.16 -17.12 -12.02
N GLY A 468 -41.66 -15.90 -12.15
CA GLY A 468 -43.08 -15.58 -11.96
C GLY A 468 -43.53 -15.47 -10.49
N PHE A 469 -42.60 -15.28 -9.55
CA PHE A 469 -42.90 -15.02 -8.14
C PHE A 469 -43.18 -13.53 -7.87
N ASP A 470 -43.86 -13.24 -6.75
CA ASP A 470 -44.14 -11.87 -6.33
C ASP A 470 -42.88 -11.20 -5.79
N ARG A 471 -42.63 -9.96 -6.23
CA ARG A 471 -41.48 -9.14 -5.84
C ARG A 471 -41.86 -8.04 -4.85
N TYR A 472 -43.16 -7.92 -4.52
CA TYR A 472 -43.70 -6.95 -3.57
C TYR A 472 -43.31 -5.49 -3.88
N GLY A 473 -43.12 -5.18 -5.16
CA GLY A 473 -42.71 -3.85 -5.63
C GLY A 473 -41.26 -3.47 -5.33
N TYR A 474 -40.38 -4.45 -5.09
CA TYR A 474 -38.94 -4.25 -4.89
C TYR A 474 -38.17 -4.32 -6.22
N HIS A 475 -37.48 -3.24 -6.60
CA HIS A 475 -36.76 -3.11 -7.87
C HIS A 475 -35.26 -2.85 -7.69
N ASN A 476 -34.81 -2.43 -6.51
CA ASN A 476 -33.40 -2.12 -6.21
C ASN A 476 -32.55 -3.39 -5.97
N MET A 477 -32.65 -4.36 -6.87
CA MET A 477 -31.92 -5.63 -6.86
C MET A 477 -30.77 -5.62 -7.87
N TYR A 478 -29.60 -6.06 -7.43
CA TYR A 478 -28.41 -6.27 -8.26
C TYR A 478 -28.10 -7.76 -8.35
N TRP A 479 -28.30 -8.36 -9.51
CA TRP A 479 -27.97 -9.76 -9.78
C TRP A 479 -26.51 -9.88 -10.16
N ILE A 480 -25.74 -10.65 -9.41
CA ILE A 480 -24.33 -10.94 -9.69
C ILE A 480 -24.22 -12.39 -10.13
N LEU A 481 -23.96 -12.56 -11.41
CA LEU A 481 -23.73 -13.86 -12.02
C LEU A 481 -22.30 -14.32 -11.74
N THR A 482 -22.17 -15.43 -11.02
CA THR A 482 -20.90 -15.95 -10.52
C THR A 482 -20.12 -16.75 -11.57
N GLN A 483 -20.81 -17.33 -12.56
CA GLN A 483 -20.24 -18.23 -13.57
C GLN A 483 -20.39 -17.75 -15.02
N ALA A 484 -21.42 -16.95 -15.30
CA ALA A 484 -21.79 -16.54 -16.66
C ALA A 484 -20.70 -15.70 -17.33
N ASP A 485 -20.47 -15.96 -18.62
CA ASP A 485 -19.74 -15.05 -19.50
C ASP A 485 -20.75 -14.12 -20.21
N PRO A 486 -20.53 -12.79 -20.26
CA PRO A 486 -21.43 -11.90 -20.99
C PRO A 486 -21.55 -12.16 -22.49
N GLN A 487 -20.65 -12.95 -23.09
CA GLN A 487 -20.77 -13.38 -24.50
C GLN A 487 -21.75 -14.55 -24.69
N GLU A 488 -22.20 -15.18 -23.60
CA GLU A 488 -23.19 -16.25 -23.60
C GLU A 488 -24.59 -15.70 -23.34
N GLU A 489 -25.62 -16.48 -23.68
CA GLU A 489 -27.01 -16.11 -23.44
C GLU A 489 -27.24 -15.90 -21.92
N ASN A 490 -27.93 -14.82 -21.54
CA ASN A 490 -28.10 -14.44 -20.13
C ASN A 490 -28.78 -15.59 -19.37
N PRO A 491 -28.09 -16.26 -18.42
CA PRO A 491 -28.63 -17.44 -17.77
C PRO A 491 -29.66 -17.10 -16.70
N LEU A 492 -29.91 -15.81 -16.40
CA LEU A 492 -30.88 -15.41 -15.40
C LEU A 492 -32.29 -15.85 -15.83
N SER A 493 -32.82 -16.86 -15.16
CA SER A 493 -34.09 -17.51 -15.49
C SER A 493 -35.33 -16.67 -15.18
N THR A 494 -35.16 -15.48 -14.59
CA THR A 494 -36.24 -14.58 -14.20
C THR A 494 -36.10 -13.20 -14.82
N GLU A 495 -37.22 -12.50 -15.02
CA GLU A 495 -37.21 -11.10 -15.40
C GLU A 495 -36.39 -10.29 -14.40
N SER A 496 -35.31 -9.67 -14.88
CA SER A 496 -34.30 -9.11 -13.99
C SER A 496 -34.85 -8.00 -13.07
N TYR A 497 -35.76 -7.14 -13.59
CA TYR A 497 -36.30 -5.87 -13.02
C TYR A 497 -35.28 -4.91 -12.37
N GLY A 498 -34.03 -5.34 -12.21
CA GLY A 498 -32.88 -4.67 -11.65
C GLY A 498 -31.66 -4.88 -12.56
N LYS A 499 -30.45 -4.80 -12.00
CA LYS A 499 -29.22 -4.74 -12.81
C LYS A 499 -28.41 -6.02 -12.70
N VAL A 500 -27.96 -6.55 -13.84
CA VAL A 500 -27.14 -7.76 -13.92
C VAL A 500 -25.67 -7.37 -14.07
N LEU A 501 -24.82 -7.95 -13.23
CA LEU A 501 -23.36 -7.78 -13.19
C LEU A 501 -22.68 -9.15 -13.23
N TYR A 502 -21.44 -9.20 -13.71
CA TYR A 502 -20.72 -10.45 -13.92
C TYR A 502 -19.47 -10.52 -13.03
N LEU A 503 -19.37 -11.54 -12.18
CA LEU A 503 -18.24 -11.71 -11.28
C LEU A 503 -16.93 -12.09 -12.00
N ARG A 504 -17.04 -12.69 -13.20
CA ARG A 504 -15.89 -13.06 -14.05
C ARG A 504 -15.32 -11.90 -14.86
N GLN A 505 -15.98 -10.75 -14.87
CA GLN A 505 -15.58 -9.58 -15.66
C GLN A 505 -14.95 -8.49 -14.79
N SER A 506 -14.26 -7.55 -15.44
CA SER A 506 -13.65 -6.40 -14.75
C SER A 506 -14.71 -5.41 -14.25
N ALA A 507 -14.39 -4.66 -13.18
CA ALA A 507 -15.20 -3.53 -12.74
C ALA A 507 -15.46 -2.51 -13.86
N ALA A 508 -14.51 -2.31 -14.79
CA ALA A 508 -14.70 -1.39 -15.91
C ALA A 508 -15.85 -1.85 -16.84
N TYR A 509 -15.89 -3.15 -17.14
CA TYR A 509 -16.97 -3.75 -17.93
C TYR A 509 -18.33 -3.63 -17.22
N ASN A 510 -18.37 -4.01 -15.93
CA ASN A 510 -19.58 -3.90 -15.12
C ASN A 510 -20.05 -2.44 -14.98
N ASN A 511 -19.13 -1.47 -14.88
CA ASN A 511 -19.47 -0.05 -14.86
C ASN A 511 -20.05 0.44 -16.20
N GLN A 512 -19.62 -0.10 -17.34
CA GLN A 512 -20.20 0.22 -18.65
C GLN A 512 -21.64 -0.30 -18.78
N LEU A 513 -21.92 -1.53 -18.34
CA LEU A 513 -23.28 -2.10 -18.31
C LEU A 513 -24.23 -1.23 -17.47
N MET A 514 -23.70 -0.76 -16.34
CA MET A 514 -24.40 0.14 -15.43
C MET A 514 -24.70 1.51 -16.05
N GLN A 515 -23.94 1.96 -17.06
CA GLN A 515 -24.13 3.24 -17.76
C GLN A 515 -24.99 3.12 -19.03
N HIS A 516 -24.90 2.01 -19.77
CA HIS A 516 -25.58 1.83 -21.06
C HIS A 516 -27.12 1.75 -20.97
N ARG A 517 -27.68 1.19 -19.88
CA ARG A 517 -29.15 1.12 -19.69
C ARG A 517 -29.85 2.46 -19.39
N LEU A 518 -29.10 3.56 -19.20
CA LEU A 518 -29.69 4.91 -19.04
C LEU A 518 -30.14 5.54 -20.37
N ARG A 519 -29.81 4.93 -21.52
CA ARG A 519 -30.11 5.48 -22.85
C ARG A 519 -31.27 4.80 -23.58
N GLN A 520 -31.89 3.79 -23.00
CA GLN A 520 -33.11 3.22 -23.55
C GLN A 520 -34.31 3.68 -22.71
N PRO A 521 -35.36 4.23 -23.33
CA PRO A 521 -36.60 4.50 -22.62
C PRO A 521 -37.16 3.18 -22.08
N LEU A 522 -37.74 3.23 -20.90
CA LEU A 522 -38.59 2.16 -20.39
C LEU A 522 -39.81 2.11 -21.31
N ASP A 523 -39.88 1.10 -22.18
CA ASP A 523 -41.08 0.75 -22.95
C ASP A 523 -42.07 0.00 -22.05
#